data_AF-A0A0F9DV22-F1
#
_entry.id   AF-A0A0F9DV22-F1
#
_cell.length_a   1.000
_cell.length_b   1.000
_cell.length_c   1.000
_cell.angle_alpha   90.00
_cell.angle_beta   90.00
_cell.angle_gamma   90.00
#
_symmetry.space_group_name_H-M   'P 1'
#
loop_
_entity.id
_entity.type
_entity.pdbx_description
1 polymer ?
#
loop_
_entity_poly.entity_id
_entity_poly.type
_entity_poly.pdbx_seq_one_letter_code
_entity_poly.pdbx_strand_id
1 'polypeptide(L)' 'MSEANDILRVIHVLKTVPEKRLLIIELANSIPIKNGSPDLTVVSAKRREINLAIAEAKAYGACTILAVDALVRLRARKEV' A
#
# COMPACT_ATOMS: atom_id res chain seq x y z
N MET A 1 -15.27 27.42 4.07
CA MET A 1 -13.91 26.86 4.01
C MET A 1 -13.29 27.25 2.67
N SER A 2 -12.06 27.76 2.64
CA SER A 2 -11.41 28.15 1.38
C SER A 2 -10.93 26.91 0.62
N GLU A 3 -10.87 27.00 -0.70
CA GLU A 3 -10.33 25.96 -1.60
C GLU A 3 -8.90 25.54 -1.22
N ALA A 4 -8.05 26.51 -0.88
CA ALA A 4 -6.70 26.24 -0.42
C ALA A 4 -6.67 25.32 0.82
N ASN A 5 -7.62 25.46 1.75
CA ASN A 5 -7.68 24.62 2.94
C ASN A 5 -8.11 23.18 2.61
N ASP A 6 -9.04 23.00 1.68
CA ASP A 6 -9.47 21.66 1.24
C ASP A 6 -8.37 20.93 0.46
N ILE A 7 -7.65 21.65 -0.41
CA ILE A 7 -6.47 21.12 -1.14
C ILE A 7 -5.39 20.68 -0.15
N LEU A 8 -5.09 21.49 0.87
CA LEU A 8 -4.09 21.13 1.89
C LEU A 8 -4.49 19.87 2.68
N ARG A 9 -5.77 19.70 2.99
CA ARG A 9 -6.28 18.48 3.65
C ARG A 9 -6.12 17.25 2.76
N VAL A 10 -6.43 17.35 1.46
CA VAL A 10 -6.23 16.27 0.49
C VAL A 10 -4.74 15.92 0.37
N ILE A 11 -3.86 16.92 0.21
CA ILE A 11 -2.40 16.70 0.14
C ILE A 11 -1.88 16.04 1.41
N HIS A 12 -2.34 16.47 2.58
CA HIS A 12 -1.92 15.87 3.85
C HIS A 12 -2.32 14.40 3.94
N VAL A 13 -3.55 14.05 3.55
CA VAL A 13 -4.00 12.64 3.47
C VAL A 13 -3.14 11.84 2.49
N LEU A 14 -2.89 12.37 1.28
CA LEU A 14 -2.08 11.68 0.27
C LEU A 14 -0.62 11.46 0.71
N LYS A 15 -0.03 12.38 1.47
CA LYS A 15 1.32 12.23 2.04
C LYS A 15 1.43 11.13 3.08
N THR A 16 0.32 10.65 3.65
CA THR A 16 0.34 9.50 4.57
C THR A 16 0.34 8.15 3.85
N VAL A 17 0.16 8.15 2.51
CA VAL A 17 0.20 6.94 1.70
C VAL A 17 1.67 6.63 1.36
N PRO A 18 2.21 5.48 1.78
CA PRO A 18 3.59 5.10 1.47
C PRO A 18 3.84 5.03 -0.05
N GLU A 19 5.04 5.37 -0.51
CA GLU A 19 5.41 5.15 -1.91
C GLU A 19 5.32 3.66 -2.28
N LYS A 20 4.86 3.41 -3.51
CA LYS A 20 4.44 2.11 -4.05
C LYS A 20 5.62 1.18 -4.34
N ARG A 21 6.38 0.78 -3.32
CA ARG A 21 7.43 -0.25 -3.41
C ARG A 21 7.27 -1.28 -2.30
N LEU A 22 6.23 -2.10 -2.41
CA LEU A 22 5.99 -3.16 -1.44
C LEU A 22 7.05 -4.25 -1.57
N LEU A 23 7.79 -4.49 -0.49
CA LEU A 23 8.85 -5.51 -0.42
C LEU A 23 8.33 -6.91 -0.82
N ILE A 24 7.03 -7.18 -0.63
CA ILE A 24 6.41 -8.47 -0.97
C ILE A 24 6.50 -8.79 -2.48
N ILE A 25 6.47 -7.76 -3.33
CA ILE A 25 6.56 -7.91 -4.80
C ILE A 25 7.99 -8.28 -5.19
N GLU A 26 8.97 -7.60 -4.59
CA GLU A 26 10.39 -7.89 -4.82
C GLU A 26 10.75 -9.30 -4.31
N LEU A 27 10.24 -9.68 -3.14
CA LEU A 27 10.44 -11.02 -2.58
C LEU A 27 9.83 -12.10 -3.47
N ALA A 28 8.60 -11.91 -3.96
CA ALA A 28 7.94 -12.84 -4.88
C ALA A 28 8.75 -13.05 -6.17
N ASN A 29 9.31 -11.98 -6.73
CA ASN A 29 10.16 -12.05 -7.92
C ASN A 29 11.52 -12.70 -7.64
N SER A 30 12.00 -12.66 -6.39
CA SER A 30 13.29 -13.22 -6.00
C SER A 30 13.27 -14.72 -5.68
N ILE A 31 12.08 -15.32 -5.53
CA ILE A 31 11.93 -16.74 -5.16
C ILE A 31 11.90 -17.59 -6.44
N PRO A 32 12.85 -18.53 -6.63
CA PRO A 32 12.85 -19.40 -7.79
C PRO A 32 11.60 -20.29 -7.85
N ILE A 33 11.12 -20.56 -9.07
CA ILE A 33 10.08 -21.56 -9.33
C ILE A 33 10.77 -22.89 -9.68
N LYS A 34 10.48 -23.94 -8.92
CA LYS A 34 10.89 -25.33 -9.19
C LYS A 34 9.62 -26.18 -9.43
N ASN A 35 9.55 -26.85 -10.58
CA ASN A 35 8.43 -27.71 -10.96
C ASN A 35 7.05 -27.01 -10.87
N GLY A 36 6.97 -25.74 -11.30
CA GLY A 36 5.74 -24.95 -11.25
C GLY A 36 5.34 -24.44 -9.86
N SER A 37 6.17 -24.66 -8.84
CA SER A 37 5.95 -24.20 -7.47
C SER A 37 7.12 -23.38 -6.92
N PRO A 38 6.92 -22.45 -5.98
CA PRO A 38 8.02 -21.74 -5.34
C PRO A 38 8.97 -22.69 -4.61
N ASP A 39 10.28 -22.44 -4.68
CA ASP A 39 11.27 -23.20 -3.92
C ASP A 39 11.08 -22.99 -2.41
N LEU A 40 10.44 -23.96 -1.76
CA LEU A 40 10.07 -23.92 -0.34
C LEU A 40 11.29 -23.80 0.58
N THR A 41 12.48 -24.22 0.13
CA THR A 41 13.72 -24.06 0.90
C THR A 41 14.09 -22.58 0.99
N VAL A 42 14.01 -21.87 -0.12
CA VAL A 42 14.26 -20.42 -0.21
C VAL A 42 13.18 -19.64 0.54
N VAL A 43 11.90 -20.05 0.40
CA VAL A 43 10.79 -19.46 1.15
C VAL A 43 11.01 -19.59 2.66
N SER A 44 11.41 -20.78 3.13
CA SER A 44 11.68 -21.03 4.54
C SER A 44 12.83 -20.18 5.06
N ALA A 45 13.92 -20.07 4.29
CA ALA A 45 15.06 -19.22 4.63
C ALA A 45 14.70 -17.73 4.74
N LYS A 46 13.78 -17.25 3.90
CA LYS A 46 13.33 -15.84 3.87
C LYS A 46 12.08 -15.57 4.73
N ARG A 47 11.66 -16.51 5.59
CA ARG A 47 10.38 -16.44 6.31
C ARG A 47 10.19 -15.15 7.11
N ARG A 48 11.27 -14.63 7.72
CA ARG A 48 11.23 -13.38 8.47
C ARG A 48 10.97 -12.17 7.55
N GLU A 49 11.70 -12.05 6.45
CA GLU A 49 11.49 -10.96 5.48
C GLU A 49 10.09 -11.05 4.87
N ILE A 50 9.61 -12.25 4.54
CA ILE A 50 8.25 -12.47 4.02
C ILE A 50 7.20 -12.00 5.03
N ASN A 51 7.33 -12.35 6.31
CA ASN A 51 6.38 -11.91 7.33
C ASN A 51 6.35 -10.38 7.49
N LEU A 52 7.52 -9.73 7.43
CA LEU A 52 7.63 -8.28 7.50
C LEU A 52 6.98 -7.62 6.28
N ALA A 53 7.26 -8.13 5.09
CA ALA A 53 6.66 -7.66 3.84
C ALA A 53 5.14 -7.84 3.80
N ILE A 54 4.61 -8.91 4.39
CA ILE A 54 3.16 -9.12 4.55
C ILE A 54 2.57 -8.07 5.50
N ALA A 55 3.23 -7.79 6.62
CA ALA A 55 2.76 -6.78 7.57
C ALA A 55 2.73 -5.38 6.93
N GLU A 56 3.78 -5.03 6.19
CA GLU A 56 3.88 -3.80 5.39
C GLU A 56 2.74 -3.70 4.38
N ALA A 57 2.51 -4.74 3.56
CA ALA A 57 1.46 -4.75 2.55
C ALA A 57 0.05 -4.60 3.17
N LYS A 58 -0.20 -5.22 4.33
CA LYS A 58 -1.46 -5.06 5.07
C LYS A 58 -1.65 -3.63 5.57
N ALA A 59 -0.62 -3.03 6.16
CA ALA A 59 -0.66 -1.67 6.64
C ALA A 59 -0.92 -0.69 5.48
N TYR A 60 -0.20 -0.84 4.36
CA TYR A 60 -0.41 -0.06 3.15
C TYR A 60 -1.86 -0.17 2.64
N GLY A 61 -2.39 -1.40 2.55
CA GLY A 61 -3.77 -1.63 2.12
C GLY A 61 -4.79 -0.94 3.03
N ALA A 62 -4.62 -1.05 4.35
CA ALA A 62 -5.50 -0.41 5.33
C ALA A 62 -5.48 1.12 5.20
N CYS A 63 -4.30 1.73 5.12
CA CYS A 63 -4.16 3.18 4.94
C CYS A 63 -4.77 3.65 3.61
N THR A 64 -4.59 2.87 2.54
CA THR A 64 -5.16 3.18 1.22
C THR A 64 -6.69 3.17 1.25
N ILE A 65 -7.30 2.16 1.89
CA ILE A 65 -8.77 2.09 2.04
C ILE A 65 -9.29 3.31 2.80
N LEU A 66 -8.65 3.66 3.92
CA LEU A 66 -9.03 4.83 4.72
C LEU A 66 -8.92 6.14 3.92
N ALA A 67 -7.86 6.29 3.13
CA ALA A 67 -7.69 7.47 2.28
C ALA A 67 -8.78 7.55 1.20
N VAL A 68 -9.12 6.43 0.55
CA VAL A 68 -10.20 6.35 -0.44
C VAL A 68 -11.54 6.70 0.20
N ASP A 69 -11.86 6.12 1.36
CA ASP A 69 -13.09 6.42 2.09
C ASP A 69 -13.20 7.89 2.48
N ALA A 70 -12.09 8.50 2.90
CA ALA A 70 -12.03 9.92 3.22
C ALA A 70 -12.31 10.79 1.98
N LEU A 71 -11.74 10.42 0.83
CA LEU A 71 -11.98 11.10 -0.45
C LEU A 71 -13.41 10.95 -0.94
N VAL A 72 -14.02 9.77 -0.82
CA VAL A 72 -15.42 9.53 -1.18
C VAL A 72 -16.38 10.35 -0.32
N ARG A 73 -16.07 10.54 0.97
CA ARG A 73 -16.88 11.35 1.90
C ARG A 73 -16.75 12.85 1.68
N LEU A 74 -15.66 13.31 1.06
CA LEU A 74 -15.54 14.70 0.62
C LEU A 74 -16.51 14.90 -0.54
N ARG A 75 -17.69 15.48 -0.27
CA ARG A 75 -18.59 15.93 -1.34
C ARG A 75 -17.81 16.89 -2.25
N ALA A 76 -17.70 16.54 -3.53
CA ALA A 76 -17.24 17.48 -4.54
C ALA A 76 -18.09 18.76 -4.42
N ARG A 77 -17.45 19.93 -4.44
CA ARG A 77 -18.20 21.19 -4.56
C ARG A 77 -19.01 21.12 -5.85
N LYS A 78 -20.28 21.50 -5.80
CA LYS A 78 -21.02 21.74 -7.05
C LYS A 78 -20.24 22.78 -7.83
N GLU A 79 -19.96 22.50 -9.09
CA GLU A 79 -19.51 23.51 -10.04
C GLU A 79 -20.52 24.66 -10.00
N VAL A 80 -20.03 25.87 -9.75
CA VAL A 80 -20.82 27.11 -9.67
C VAL A 80 -20.91 27.71 -11.06
#